data_AF-A0A0F5Q2R2-F1
#
_entry.id   AF-A0A0F5Q2R2-F1
#
_cell.length_a   1.000
_cell.length_b   1.000
_cell.length_c   1.000
_cell.angle_alpha   90.00
_cell.angle_beta   90.00
_cell.angle_gamma   90.00
#
_symmetry.space_group_name_H-M   'P 1'
#
loop_
_entity.id
_entity.type
_entity.pdbx_description
1 polymer ?
#
loop_
_entity_poly.entity_id
_entity_poly.type
_entity_poly.pdbx_seq_one_letter_code
_entity_poly.pdbx_strand_id
1 'polypeptide(L)'
;MLKLYVYGYLHQLTSSRKLEREAGRNIELMWLIGKLVPDFKTIADFRHDHASAIQIACRCFVAICRALGLVGGGMVAIDGSRLRAVSTHEKNYTKGKLLRRKAHVEESIALSRRA
;
A
#
# COMPACT_ATOMS: atom_id res chain seq x y z
N MET A 1 0.50 -5.30 15.59
CA MET A 1 -0.13 -4.20 14.83
C MET A 1 -0.11 -4.39 13.31
N LEU A 2 0.98 -4.84 12.66
CA LEU A 2 0.99 -5.04 11.19
C LEU A 2 -0.15 -5.91 10.64
N LYS A 3 -0.46 -7.04 11.31
CA LYS A 3 -1.58 -7.93 10.96
C LYS A 3 -2.95 -7.23 10.87
N LEU A 4 -3.19 -6.21 11.70
CA LEU A 4 -4.40 -5.39 11.65
C LEU A 4 -4.49 -4.60 10.34
N TYR A 5 -3.36 -4.07 9.86
CA TYR A 5 -3.30 -3.37 8.58
C TYR A 5 -3.46 -4.31 7.40
N VAL A 6 -2.83 -5.49 7.42
CA VAL A 6 -3.00 -6.50 6.36
C VAL A 6 -4.48 -6.90 6.23
N TYR A 7 -5.13 -7.19 7.36
CA TYR A 7 -6.58 -7.43 7.40
C TYR A 7 -7.36 -6.23 6.87
N GLY A 8 -7.03 -5.02 7.34
CA GLY A 8 -7.69 -3.80 6.90
C GLY A 8 -7.63 -3.59 5.39
N TYR A 9 -6.48 -3.83 4.76
CA TYR A 9 -6.34 -3.72 3.31
C TYR A 9 -7.15 -4.77 2.56
N LEU A 10 -7.18 -6.01 3.04
CA LEU A 10 -7.96 -7.10 2.43
C LEU A 10 -9.47 -6.79 2.46
N HIS A 11 -9.95 -6.21 3.55
CA HIS A 11 -11.36 -5.89 3.78
C HIS A 11 -11.74 -4.43 3.48
N GLN A 12 -10.86 -3.66 2.83
CA GLN A 12 -11.07 -2.26 2.47
C GLN A 12 -11.36 -1.32 3.67
N LEU A 13 -10.85 -1.66 4.85
CA LEU A 13 -10.90 -0.89 6.08
C LEU A 13 -9.62 -0.04 6.23
N THR A 14 -9.64 1.15 5.65
CA THR A 14 -8.46 2.03 5.61
C THR A 14 -8.38 3.03 6.76
N SER A 15 -9.47 3.23 7.50
CA SER A 15 -9.54 4.21 8.60
C SER A 15 -9.15 3.57 9.93
N SER A 16 -8.24 4.20 10.67
CA SER A 16 -7.86 3.77 12.02
C SER A 16 -9.07 3.67 12.97
N ARG A 17 -10.06 4.57 12.84
CA ARG A 17 -11.30 4.52 13.63
C ARG A 17 -12.20 3.34 13.24
N LYS A 18 -12.24 2.99 11.94
CA LYS A 18 -12.95 1.78 11.51
C LYS A 18 -12.24 0.52 12.04
N LEU A 19 -10.91 0.49 11.99
CA LEU A 19 -10.11 -0.62 12.51
C LEU A 19 -10.27 -0.80 14.01
N GLU A 20 -10.28 0.28 14.79
CA GLU A 20 -10.59 0.28 16.22
C GLU A 20 -11.98 -0.33 16.50
N ARG A 21 -13.02 0.12 15.78
CA ARG A 21 -14.37 -0.44 15.92
C ARG A 21 -14.42 -1.91 15.58
N GLU A 22 -13.75 -2.34 14.51
CA GLU A 22 -13.68 -3.76 14.15
C GLU A 22 -12.93 -4.58 15.19
N ALA A 23 -11.86 -4.05 15.78
CA ALA A 23 -11.05 -4.76 16.77
C ALA A 23 -11.86 -5.16 18.02
N GLY A 24 -12.90 -4.40 18.34
CA GLY A 24 -13.82 -4.68 19.46
C GLY A 24 -15.07 -5.48 19.12
N ARG A 25 -15.39 -5.75 17.85
CA ARG A 25 -16.67 -6.37 17.45
C ARG A 25 -16.57 -7.55 16.49
N ASN A 26 -15.49 -7.61 15.72
CA ASN A 26 -15.30 -8.63 14.70
C ASN A 26 -14.51 -9.81 15.27
N ILE A 27 -15.13 -10.99 15.32
CA ILE A 27 -14.53 -12.16 15.95
C ILE A 27 -13.24 -12.62 15.25
N GLU A 28 -13.17 -12.49 13.92
CA GLU A 28 -11.97 -12.82 13.14
C GLU A 28 -10.83 -11.89 13.54
N LEU A 29 -11.12 -10.60 13.68
CA LEU A 29 -10.12 -9.61 14.03
C LEU A 29 -9.69 -9.76 15.49
N MET A 30 -10.64 -10.01 16.40
CA MET A 30 -10.37 -10.32 17.81
C MET A 30 -9.46 -11.55 17.92
N TRP A 31 -9.73 -12.62 17.17
CA TRP A 31 -8.83 -13.79 17.14
C TRP A 31 -7.45 -13.41 16.59
N LEU A 32 -7.41 -12.72 15.45
CA LEU A 32 -6.17 -12.34 14.76
C LEU A 32 -5.26 -11.51 15.67
N ILE A 33 -5.80 -10.55 16.42
CA ILE A 33 -5.01 -9.64 17.26
C ILE A 33 -4.96 -10.04 18.74
N GLY A 34 -5.51 -11.19 19.11
CA GLY A 34 -5.47 -11.70 20.49
C GLY A 34 -6.36 -10.91 21.46
N LYS A 35 -7.53 -10.47 20.99
CA LYS A 35 -8.52 -9.63 21.69
C LYS A 35 -7.99 -8.27 22.15
N LEU A 36 -6.85 -7.83 21.61
CA LEU A 36 -6.36 -6.47 21.81
C LEU A 36 -7.34 -5.49 21.14
N VAL A 37 -7.70 -4.41 21.84
CA VAL A 37 -8.54 -3.34 21.28
C VAL A 37 -7.72 -2.04 21.29
N PRO A 38 -6.77 -1.87 20.36
CA PRO A 38 -5.98 -0.65 20.30
C PRO A 38 -6.87 0.52 19.87
N ASP A 39 -6.70 1.68 20.50
CA ASP A 39 -7.42 2.88 20.11
C ASP A 39 -6.98 3.40 18.73
N PHE A 40 -7.80 4.27 18.12
CA PHE A 40 -7.49 4.79 16.78
C PHE A 40 -6.15 5.53 16.71
N LYS A 41 -5.69 6.13 17.82
CA LYS A 41 -4.45 6.89 17.90
C LYS A 41 -3.25 5.95 17.85
N THR A 42 -3.25 4.92 18.67
CA THR A 42 -2.26 3.83 18.67
C THR A 42 -2.14 3.19 17.29
N ILE A 43 -3.27 2.96 16.60
CA ILE A 43 -3.28 2.43 15.23
C ILE A 43 -2.65 3.41 14.23
N ALA A 44 -2.97 4.70 14.36
CA ALA A 44 -2.44 5.75 13.48
C ALA A 44 -0.93 5.97 13.69
N ASP A 45 -0.49 6.06 14.95
CA ASP A 45 0.90 6.26 15.34
C ASP A 45 1.76 5.08 14.87
N PHE A 46 1.29 3.84 15.07
CA PHE A 46 2.00 2.65 14.55
C PHE A 46 2.24 2.75 13.03
N ARG A 47 1.25 3.22 12.26
CA ARG A 47 1.39 3.39 10.81
C ARG A 47 2.33 4.53 10.45
N HIS A 48 2.29 5.63 11.20
CA HIS A 48 3.18 6.76 10.99
C HIS A 48 4.63 6.35 11.22
N ASP A 49 4.91 5.75 12.38
CA ASP A 49 6.25 5.37 12.83
C ASP A 49 6.86 4.25 11.97
N HIS A 50 6.03 3.36 11.43
CA HIS A 50 6.47 2.18 10.67
C HIS A 50 6.08 2.24 9.18
N ALA A 51 5.79 3.43 8.64
CA ALA A 51 5.29 3.60 7.27
C ALA A 51 6.17 2.92 6.21
N SER A 52 7.50 3.04 6.36
CA SER A 52 8.48 2.44 5.46
C SER A 52 8.43 0.90 5.50
N ALA A 53 8.38 0.32 6.70
CA ALA A 53 8.30 -1.12 6.90
C ALA A 53 7.00 -1.71 6.35
N ILE A 54 5.86 -1.04 6.56
CA ILE A 54 4.56 -1.43 6.00
C ILE A 54 4.64 -1.44 4.47
N GLN A 55 5.26 -0.43 3.85
CA GLN A 55 5.42 -0.38 2.41
C GLN A 55 6.30 -1.53 1.88
N ILE A 56 7.41 -1.83 2.57
CA ILE A 56 8.28 -2.97 2.23
C ILE A 56 7.49 -4.27 2.31
N ALA A 57 6.75 -4.49 3.39
CA ALA A 57 5.93 -5.68 3.57
C ALA A 57 4.88 -5.83 2.46
N CYS A 58 4.17 -4.76 2.09
CA CYS A 58 3.23 -4.76 0.98
C CYS A 58 3.90 -5.06 -0.37
N ARG A 59 5.09 -4.49 -0.63
CA ARG A 59 5.85 -4.80 -1.86
C ARG A 59 6.23 -6.28 -1.93
N CYS A 60 6.74 -6.85 -0.84
CA CYS A 60 7.07 -8.27 -0.76
C CYS A 60 5.82 -9.14 -0.94
N PHE A 61 4.71 -8.79 -0.30
CA PHE A 61 3.44 -9.48 -0.46
C PHE A 61 2.97 -9.51 -1.92
N VAL A 62 2.97 -8.36 -2.60
CA VAL A 62 2.60 -8.29 -4.03
C VAL A 62 3.57 -9.10 -4.89
N ALA A 63 4.87 -9.08 -4.59
CA ALA A 63 5.86 -9.90 -5.31
C ALA A 63 5.58 -11.40 -5.16
N ILE A 64 5.23 -11.85 -3.95
CA ILE A 64 4.80 -13.23 -3.68
C ILE A 64 3.53 -13.57 -4.47
N CYS A 65 2.49 -12.72 -4.40
CA CYS A 65 1.26 -12.94 -5.13
C CYS A 65 1.48 -13.02 -6.65
N ARG A 66 2.42 -12.23 -7.19
CA ARG A 66 2.81 -12.33 -8.62
C ARG A 66 3.54 -13.63 -8.92
N ALA A 67 4.47 -14.06 -8.07
CA ALA A 67 5.19 -15.31 -8.23
C ALA A 67 4.25 -16.54 -8.17
N LEU A 68 3.20 -16.45 -7.35
CA LEU A 68 2.16 -17.48 -7.22
C LEU A 68 1.06 -17.39 -8.30
N GLY A 69 1.13 -16.42 -9.21
CA GLY A 69 0.09 -16.21 -10.23
C GLY A 69 -1.25 -15.69 -9.70
N LEU A 70 -1.33 -15.29 -8.42
CA LEU A 70 -2.54 -14.74 -7.77
C LEU A 70 -2.84 -13.30 -8.20
N VAL A 71 -1.82 -12.58 -8.65
CA VAL A 71 -1.94 -11.22 -9.21
C VAL A 71 -1.43 -11.25 -10.64
N GLY A 72 -2.36 -11.27 -11.59
CA GLY A 72 -2.08 -11.33 -13.03
C GLY A 72 -1.59 -10.00 -13.60
N GLY A 73 -0.59 -10.05 -14.47
CA GLY A 73 -0.08 -8.90 -15.22
C GLY A 73 -0.77 -8.64 -16.56
N GLY A 74 -1.81 -9.40 -16.91
CA GLY A 74 -2.45 -9.35 -18.23
C GLY A 74 -3.24 -8.07 -18.51
N MET A 75 -3.73 -7.39 -17.47
CA MET A 75 -4.51 -6.17 -17.62
C MET A 75 -4.26 -5.23 -16.44
N VAL A 76 -3.65 -4.08 -16.72
CA VAL A 76 -3.56 -2.97 -15.76
C VAL A 76 -4.63 -1.97 -16.17
N ALA A 77 -5.68 -1.85 -15.36
CA ALA A 77 -6.70 -0.83 -15.56
C ALA A 77 -6.10 0.52 -15.16
N ILE A 78 -5.85 1.38 -16.14
CA ILE A 78 -5.39 2.75 -15.92
C ILE A 78 -6.64 3.64 -15.98
N ASP A 79 -7.26 3.88 -14.84
CA ASP A 79 -8.41 4.78 -14.76
C ASP A 79 -7.94 6.25 -14.83
N GLY A 80 -8.65 7.07 -15.61
CA GLY A 80 -8.46 8.53 -15.69
C GLY A 80 -7.19 9.08 -16.36
N SER A 81 -6.28 8.26 -16.91
CA SER A 81 -5.01 8.77 -17.47
C SER A 81 -5.05 9.01 -18.98
N ARG A 82 -4.89 10.27 -19.41
CA ARG A 82 -4.63 10.61 -20.82
C ARG A 82 -3.18 10.32 -21.17
N LEU A 83 -2.91 9.14 -21.73
CA LEU A 83 -1.58 8.77 -22.23
C LEU A 83 -1.33 9.45 -23.58
N ARG A 84 -0.53 10.51 -23.57
CA ARG A 84 -0.15 11.22 -24.79
C ARG A 84 0.86 10.36 -25.57
N ALA A 85 0.46 9.79 -26.71
CA ALA A 85 1.36 9.11 -27.63
C ALA A 85 2.27 10.16 -28.29
N VAL A 86 3.46 10.34 -27.72
CA VAL A 86 4.45 11.30 -28.22
C VAL A 86 5.78 10.57 -28.33
N SER A 87 6.27 10.39 -29.56
CA SER A 87 7.50 9.68 -29.90
C SER A 87 8.76 10.55 -29.86
N THR A 88 8.76 11.64 -29.08
CA THR A 88 9.92 12.51 -28.96
C THR A 88 11.04 11.83 -28.17
N HIS A 89 12.30 12.10 -28.53
CA HIS A 89 13.49 11.50 -27.89
C HIS A 89 13.50 11.63 -26.35
N GLU A 90 12.92 12.70 -25.82
CA GLU A 90 12.75 12.91 -24.38
C GLU A 90 11.85 11.86 -23.72
N LYS A 91 10.82 11.38 -24.43
CA LYS A 91 9.88 10.36 -23.99
C LYS A 91 10.29 8.92 -24.34
N ASN A 92 11.47 8.71 -24.93
CA ASN A 92 12.07 7.39 -25.02
C ASN A 92 12.59 6.96 -23.64
N TYR A 93 12.08 5.83 -23.14
CA TYR A 93 12.43 5.29 -21.82
C TYR A 93 13.54 4.24 -21.93
N THR A 94 14.76 4.62 -21.55
CA THR A 94 15.86 3.68 -21.35
C THR A 94 15.88 3.17 -19.90
N LYS A 95 16.57 2.04 -19.61
CA LYS A 95 16.72 1.53 -18.24
C LYS A 95 17.15 2.61 -17.24
N GLY A 96 18.14 3.43 -17.61
CA GLY A 96 18.60 4.55 -16.77
C GLY A 96 17.58 5.67 -16.57
N LYS A 97 16.76 5.98 -17.58
CA LYS A 97 15.63 6.94 -17.42
C LYS A 97 14.53 6.37 -16.53
N LEU A 98 14.22 5.08 -16.66
CA LEU A 98 13.23 4.39 -15.82
C LEU A 98 13.65 4.38 -14.35
N LEU A 99 14.93 4.11 -14.06
CA LEU A 99 15.46 4.16 -12.68
C LEU A 99 15.32 5.56 -12.07
N ARG A 100 15.72 6.60 -12.79
CA ARG A 100 15.57 8.00 -12.34
C ARG A 100 14.10 8.38 -12.12
N ARG A 101 13.22 8.00 -13.05
CA ARG A 101 11.78 8.25 -12.93
C ARG A 101 11.19 7.53 -11.73
N LYS A 102 11.57 6.28 -11.50
CA LYS A 102 11.14 5.48 -10.33
C LYS A 102 11.54 6.18 -9.03
N ALA A 103 12.79 6.61 -8.91
CA ALA A 103 13.27 7.33 -7.73
C ALA A 103 12.47 8.62 -7.47
N HIS A 104 12.23 9.43 -8.51
CA HIS A 104 11.40 10.64 -8.40
C HIS A 104 9.96 10.35 -7.96
N VAL A 105 9.34 9.27 -8.48
CA VAL A 105 7.99 8.87 -8.05
C VAL A 105 8.00 8.44 -6.59
N GLU A 106 9.00 7.65 -6.16
CA GLU A 106 9.15 7.23 -4.77
C GLU A 106 9.29 8.43 -3.83
N GLU A 107 10.06 9.45 -4.22
CA GLU A 107 10.20 10.71 -3.49
C GLU A 107 8.90 11.53 -3.43
N SER A 108 8.19 11.66 -4.56
CA SER A 108 6.89 12.35 -4.61
C SER A 108 5.86 11.69 -3.69
N ILE A 109 5.81 10.36 -3.70
CA ILE A 109 4.94 9.58 -2.81
C ILE A 109 5.31 9.81 -1.34
N ALA A 110 6.60 9.92 -1.01
CA ALA A 110 7.05 10.19 0.35
C ALA A 110 6.65 11.60 0.82
N LEU A 111 6.73 12.60 -0.06
CA LEU A 111 6.36 13.99 0.23
C LEU A 111 4.84 14.16 0.44
N SER A 112 4.00 13.58 -0.43
CA SER A 112 2.53 13.66 -0.29
C SER A 112 1.97 12.98 0.97
N ARG A 113 2.78 12.21 1.70
CA ARG A 113 2.37 11.53 2.94
C ARG A 113 2.74 12.31 4.22
N ARG A 114 3.52 13.38 4.10
CA ARG A 114 3.90 14.28 5.20
C ARG A 114 2.95 15.48 5.35
N ALA A 115 2.12 15.74 4.35
CA ALA A 115 1.03 16.72 4.39
C ALA A 115 -0.28 16.04 4.80
#